data_AF-A0A5U3G3J3-F1
#
_entry.id   AF-A0A5U3G3J3-F1
#
_cell.length_a   1.000
_cell.length_b   1.000
_cell.length_c   1.000
_cell.angle_alpha   90.00
_cell.angle_beta   90.00
_cell.angle_gamma   90.00
#
_symmetry.space_group_name_H-M   'P 1'
#
loop_
_entity.id
_entity.type
_entity.pdbx_description
1 polymer ?
#
loop_
_entity_poly.entity_id
_entity_poly.type
_entity_poly.pdbx_seq_one_letter_code
_entity_poly.pdbx_strand_id
1 'polypeptide(L)'
;TTRRPVLVEAMRIYSELDRQKAIKRPRAESGKYILHQSIFDADRDKKGEEFYNINWQELTTEHVLTLLCCYATEYNNIASADFIKAMTGDLYRQQEKSLIDPMLNIVRGVQRMAEKRVPQGKLTGKENIL
;
A
#
# COMPACT_ATOMS: atom_id res chain seq x y z
N THR A 1 -5.27 4.67 16.95
CA THR A 1 -4.13 4.45 16.02
C THR A 1 -2.84 4.54 16.81
N THR A 2 -2.39 3.42 17.36
CA THR A 2 -1.07 3.28 17.98
C THR A 2 -0.03 3.43 16.86
N ARG A 3 0.65 4.57 16.78
CA ARG A 3 1.69 4.82 15.76
C ARG A 3 2.97 4.08 16.16
N ARG A 4 2.99 2.75 15.94
CA ARG A 4 4.23 1.98 16.03
C ARG A 4 5.16 2.40 14.88
N PRO A 5 6.48 2.55 15.12
CA PRO A 5 7.42 2.85 14.05
C PRO A 5 7.35 1.79 12.94
N VAL A 6 7.53 2.21 11.68
CA VAL A 6 7.42 1.32 10.50
C VAL A 6 8.32 0.09 10.64
N LEU A 7 9.55 0.26 11.11
CA LEU A 7 10.49 -0.86 11.31
C LEU A 7 10.01 -1.85 12.36
N VAL A 8 9.33 -1.39 13.41
CA VAL A 8 8.79 -2.25 14.47
C VAL A 8 7.65 -3.10 13.93
N GLU A 9 6.76 -2.51 13.13
CA GLU A 9 5.69 -3.27 12.48
C GLU A 9 6.24 -4.26 11.45
N ALA A 10 7.23 -3.84 10.67
CA ALA A 10 7.95 -4.68 9.73
C ALA A 10 8.58 -5.92 10.39
N MET A 11 9.12 -5.77 11.60
CA MET A 11 9.71 -6.86 12.38
C MET A 11 8.67 -7.88 12.84
N ARG A 12 7.49 -7.43 13.26
CA ARG A 12 6.38 -8.33 13.59
C ARG A 12 6.01 -9.21 12.38
N ILE A 13 5.88 -8.58 11.22
CA ILE A 13 5.56 -9.27 9.96
C ILE A 13 6.70 -10.22 9.56
N TYR A 14 7.96 -9.78 9.67
CA TYR A 14 9.13 -10.62 9.39
C TYR A 14 9.13 -11.89 10.24
N SER A 15 8.93 -11.78 11.55
CA SER A 15 8.90 -12.94 12.46
C SER A 15 7.79 -13.93 12.10
N GLU A 16 6.63 -13.43 11.70
CA GLU A 16 5.52 -14.28 11.24
C GLU A 16 5.85 -14.97 9.91
N LEU A 17 6.39 -14.24 8.93
CA LEU A 17 6.76 -14.79 7.63
C LEU A 17 7.94 -15.77 7.71
N ASP A 18 8.91 -15.52 8.60
CA ASP A 18 10.03 -16.43 8.83
C ASP A 18 9.56 -17.72 9.52
N ARG A 19 8.66 -17.62 10.50
CA ARG A 19 7.99 -18.78 11.13
C ARG A 19 7.27 -19.65 10.10
N GLN A 20 6.61 -19.03 9.12
CA GLN A 20 5.91 -19.71 8.03
C GLN A 20 6.85 -20.21 6.92
N LYS A 21 8.15 -19.90 6.99
CA LYS A 21 9.13 -20.15 5.90
C LYS A 21 8.70 -19.54 4.57
N ALA A 22 7.99 -18.41 4.62
CA ALA A 22 7.43 -17.72 3.45
C ALA A 22 8.44 -16.77 2.77
N ILE A 23 9.57 -16.49 3.41
CA ILE A 23 10.59 -15.57 2.91
C ILE A 23 11.55 -16.30 1.96
N LYS A 24 11.49 -15.97 0.67
CA LYS A 24 12.49 -16.38 -0.32
C LYS A 24 13.60 -15.33 -0.39
N ARG A 25 14.83 -15.77 -0.15
CA ARG A 25 16.02 -14.91 -0.19
C ARG A 25 16.80 -15.09 -1.49
N PRO A 26 17.58 -14.09 -1.94
CA PRO A 26 18.49 -14.25 -3.08
C PRO A 26 19.41 -15.47 -2.89
N ARG A 27 19.71 -16.18 -3.97
CA ARG A 27 20.55 -17.40 -3.92
C ARG A 27 22.01 -17.07 -3.59
N ALA A 28 22.50 -15.93 -4.07
CA ALA A 28 23.81 -15.42 -3.72
C ALA A 28 23.70 -14.64 -2.39
N GLU A 29 24.62 -14.93 -1.45
CA GLU A 29 24.76 -14.19 -0.19
C GLU A 29 23.49 -14.12 0.68
N SER A 30 22.68 -15.19 0.67
CA SER A 30 21.41 -15.27 1.41
C SER A 30 21.53 -14.91 2.90
N GLY A 31 22.68 -15.19 3.51
CA GLY A 31 22.96 -14.89 4.91
C GLY A 31 22.88 -13.41 5.27
N LYS A 32 23.16 -12.49 4.33
CA LYS A 32 23.10 -11.04 4.58
C LYS A 32 21.67 -10.52 4.80
N TYR A 33 20.67 -11.28 4.38
CA TYR A 33 19.24 -10.93 4.49
C TYR A 33 18.56 -11.66 5.66
N ILE A 34 19.32 -12.34 6.51
CA ILE A 34 18.80 -13.04 7.68
C ILE A 34 18.95 -12.13 8.89
N LEU A 35 17.82 -11.75 9.49
CA LEU A 35 17.84 -11.08 10.78
C LEU A 35 17.97 -12.14 11.88
N HIS A 36 19.14 -12.17 12.52
CA HIS A 36 19.41 -13.03 13.67
C HIS A 36 18.83 -12.45 14.96
N GLN A 37 18.53 -13.33 15.93
CA GLN A 37 18.03 -12.93 17.25
C GLN A 37 18.99 -12.02 18.04
N SER A 38 20.28 -12.00 17.69
CA SER A 38 21.27 -11.09 18.29
C SER A 38 21.06 -9.63 17.88
N ILE A 39 20.52 -9.39 16.69
CA ILE A 39 20.24 -8.05 16.16
C ILE A 39 18.87 -7.57 16.63
N PHE A 40 17.95 -8.51 16.81
CA PHE A 40 16.56 -8.26 17.09
C PHE A 40 16.03 -9.31 18.06
N ASP A 41 15.54 -8.88 19.20
CA ASP A 41 14.88 -9.76 20.17
C ASP A 41 13.47 -9.26 20.48
N ALA A 42 12.53 -10.21 20.57
CA ALA A 42 11.14 -9.94 20.85
C ALA A 42 10.83 -10.43 22.25
N ASP A 43 10.58 -9.49 23.15
CA ASP A 43 10.28 -9.79 24.55
C ASP A 43 8.88 -9.30 24.90
N ARG A 44 8.32 -9.83 25.99
CA ARG A 44 6.97 -9.52 26.44
C ARG A 44 7.04 -8.87 27.81
N ASP A 45 6.44 -7.68 27.91
CA ASP A 45 6.31 -7.02 29.20
C ASP A 45 5.37 -7.84 30.10
N LYS A 46 5.40 -7.58 31.42
CA LYS A 46 4.52 -8.19 32.43
C LYS A 46 3.03 -8.01 32.13
N LYS A 47 2.69 -7.06 31.26
CA LYS A 47 1.33 -6.77 30.76
C LYS A 47 0.96 -7.55 29.50
N GLY A 48 1.89 -8.35 28.94
CA GLY A 48 1.68 -9.16 27.74
C GLY A 48 1.91 -8.42 26.41
N GLU A 49 2.32 -7.16 26.44
CA GLU A 49 2.64 -6.39 25.23
C GLU A 49 4.03 -6.79 24.69
N GLU A 50 4.11 -7.06 23.40
CA GLU A 50 5.38 -7.34 22.71
C GLU A 50 6.15 -6.05 22.50
N PHE A 51 7.39 -6.03 22.99
CA PHE A 51 8.37 -4.99 22.71
C PHE A 51 9.61 -5.60 22.05
N TYR A 52 10.28 -4.79 21.23
CA TYR A 52 11.38 -5.26 20.42
C TYR A 52 12.66 -4.53 20.81
N ASN A 53 13.67 -5.31 21.19
CA ASN A 53 15.02 -4.82 21.47
C ASN A 53 15.83 -4.90 20.18
N ILE A 54 16.31 -3.74 19.71
CA ILE A 54 16.99 -3.62 18.42
C ILE A 54 18.42 -3.16 18.66
N ASN A 55 19.39 -3.96 18.20
CA ASN A 55 20.78 -3.56 18.15
C ASN A 55 21.03 -2.71 16.90
N TRP A 56 20.92 -1.39 17.05
CA TRP A 56 21.09 -0.43 15.95
C TRP A 56 22.49 -0.42 15.33
N GLN A 57 23.51 -0.90 16.05
CA GLN A 57 24.90 -0.90 15.56
C GLN A 57 25.18 -2.06 14.60
N GLU A 58 24.53 -3.19 14.80
CA GLU A 58 24.65 -4.38 13.93
C GLU A 58 23.63 -4.40 12.79
N LEU A 59 22.71 -3.42 12.76
CA LEU A 59 21.68 -3.32 11.74
C LEU A 59 22.29 -2.83 10.42
N THR A 60 22.38 -3.70 9.43
CA THR A 60 22.86 -3.38 8.08
C THR A 60 21.72 -2.92 7.16
N THR A 61 22.08 -2.39 6.00
CA THR A 61 21.12 -1.97 4.97
C THR A 61 20.30 -3.15 4.43
N GLU A 62 20.90 -4.33 4.31
CA GLU A 62 20.23 -5.56 3.86
C GLU A 62 19.14 -6.02 4.84
N HIS A 63 19.38 -5.86 6.15
CA HIS A 63 18.37 -6.14 7.18
C HIS A 63 17.18 -5.16 7.05
N VAL A 64 17.46 -3.87 6.89
CA VAL A 64 16.42 -2.83 6.71
C VAL A 64 15.63 -3.08 5.43
N LEU A 65 16.29 -3.43 4.32
CA LEU A 65 15.63 -3.77 3.06
C LEU A 65 14.68 -4.96 3.24
N THR A 66 15.14 -6.02 3.91
CA THR A 66 14.33 -7.21 4.18
C THR A 66 13.08 -6.86 4.99
N LEU A 67 13.23 -6.02 6.03
CA LEU A 67 12.11 -5.53 6.82
C LEU A 67 11.12 -4.71 5.99
N LEU A 68 11.60 -3.77 5.18
CA LEU A 68 10.74 -2.96 4.31
C LEU A 68 9.99 -3.82 3.28
N CYS A 69 10.63 -4.85 2.73
CA CYS A 69 9.96 -5.82 1.87
C CYS A 69 8.85 -6.57 2.61
N CYS A 70 9.09 -7.01 3.85
CA CYS A 70 8.07 -7.65 4.68
C CYS A 70 6.91 -6.69 4.97
N TYR A 71 7.21 -5.45 5.34
CA TYR A 71 6.20 -4.41 5.57
C TYR A 71 5.32 -4.16 4.34
N ALA A 72 5.93 -4.12 3.16
CA ALA A 72 5.20 -3.94 1.90
C ALA A 72 4.19 -5.06 1.64
N THR A 73 4.38 -6.29 2.16
CA THR A 73 3.43 -7.39 1.95
C THR A 73 2.09 -7.22 2.66
N GLU A 74 2.06 -6.53 3.81
CA GLU A 74 0.82 -6.27 4.56
C GLU A 74 0.07 -5.06 3.97
N TYR A 75 0.81 -4.03 3.54
CA TYR A 75 0.21 -2.79 3.02
C TYR A 75 -0.12 -2.83 1.54
N ASN A 76 0.58 -3.65 0.77
CA ASN A 76 0.28 -3.91 -0.62
C ASN A 76 -0.10 -5.38 -0.79
N ASN A 77 -1.40 -5.68 -0.78
CA ASN A 77 -1.87 -7.03 -1.08
C ASN A 77 -1.38 -7.44 -2.48
N ILE A 78 -0.46 -8.41 -2.54
CA ILE A 78 0.12 -8.90 -3.80
C ILE A 78 -0.95 -9.50 -4.72
N ALA A 79 -2.05 -10.01 -4.16
CA ALA A 79 -3.20 -10.51 -4.91
C ALA A 79 -4.18 -9.40 -5.34
N SER A 80 -3.98 -8.15 -4.91
CA SER A 80 -4.82 -7.04 -5.36
C SER A 80 -4.49 -6.71 -6.81
N ALA A 81 -5.54 -6.57 -7.62
CA ALA A 81 -5.40 -6.17 -9.02
C ALA A 81 -4.67 -4.83 -9.16
N ASP A 82 -4.83 -3.91 -8.22
CA ASP A 82 -4.21 -2.60 -8.24
C ASP A 82 -2.69 -2.66 -7.97
N PHE A 83 -2.25 -3.54 -7.05
CA PHE A 83 -0.82 -3.77 -6.85
C PHE A 83 -0.17 -4.44 -8.06
N ILE A 84 -0.83 -5.44 -8.66
CA ILE A 84 -0.34 -6.10 -9.87
C ILE A 84 -0.22 -5.07 -11.01
N LYS A 85 -1.24 -4.22 -11.22
CA LYS A 85 -1.22 -3.12 -12.20
C LYS A 85 -0.12 -2.10 -11.94
N ALA A 86 0.13 -1.77 -10.68
CA ALA A 86 1.21 -0.85 -10.30
C ALA A 86 2.60 -1.45 -10.57
N MET A 87 2.78 -2.72 -10.23
CA MET A 87 4.04 -3.45 -10.39
C MET A 87 4.36 -3.79 -11.85
N THR A 88 3.35 -4.13 -12.66
CA THR A 88 3.52 -4.40 -14.11
C THR A 88 3.66 -3.13 -14.95
N GLY A 89 3.60 -1.94 -14.33
CA GLY A 89 3.75 -0.67 -15.03
C GLY A 89 2.51 -0.25 -15.82
N ASP A 90 1.37 -0.93 -15.67
CA ASP A 90 0.11 -0.55 -16.33
C ASP A 90 -0.41 0.81 -15.85
N LEU A 91 0.04 1.31 -14.69
CA LEU A 91 -0.20 2.70 -14.26
C LEU A 91 0.51 3.74 -15.15
N TYR A 92 1.61 3.35 -15.81
CA TYR A 92 2.38 4.18 -16.75
C TYR A 92 2.11 3.84 -18.21
N ARG A 93 1.21 2.89 -18.49
CA ARG A 93 0.61 2.79 -19.81
C ARG A 93 -0.19 4.07 -19.98
N GLN A 94 0.46 5.11 -20.51
CA GLN A 94 -0.25 6.15 -21.23
C GLN A 94 -1.13 5.38 -22.19
N GLN A 95 -2.40 5.26 -21.84
CA GLN A 95 -3.40 4.78 -22.77
C GLN A 95 -3.21 5.70 -23.96
N GLU A 96 -2.63 5.17 -25.05
CA GLU A 96 -2.35 5.95 -26.24
C GLU A 96 -3.65 6.65 -26.56
N LYS A 97 -3.66 7.98 -26.37
CA LYS A 97 -4.88 8.76 -26.53
C LYS A 97 -5.35 8.47 -27.93
N SER A 98 -6.51 7.82 -28.05
CA SER A 98 -7.08 7.52 -29.33
C SER A 98 -7.23 8.83 -30.09
N LEU A 99 -6.99 8.84 -31.40
CA LEU A 99 -7.20 10.03 -32.22
C LEU A 99 -8.65 10.57 -32.12
N ILE A 100 -9.57 9.75 -31.61
CA ILE A 100 -10.98 10.09 -31.38
C ILE A 100 -11.24 10.69 -29.99
N ASP A 101 -10.30 10.61 -29.05
CA ASP A 101 -10.46 11.14 -27.68
C ASP A 101 -10.78 12.65 -27.63
N PRO A 102 -10.16 13.52 -28.47
CA PRO A 102 -10.56 14.92 -28.55
C PRO A 102 -12.03 15.08 -28.93
N MET A 103 -12.52 14.27 -29.88
CA MET A 103 -13.91 14.30 -30.32
C MET A 103 -14.86 13.84 -29.22
N LEU A 104 -14.51 12.75 -28.52
CA LEU A 104 -15.30 12.24 -27.38
C LEU A 104 -15.39 13.28 -26.25
N ASN A 105 -14.30 13.99 -25.98
CA ASN A 105 -14.28 15.02 -24.95
C ASN A 105 -15.16 16.23 -25.32
N ILE A 106 -15.22 16.60 -26.60
CA ILE A 106 -16.15 17.63 -27.08
C ILE A 106 -17.61 17.18 -26.87
N VAL A 107 -17.96 15.96 -27.27
CA VAL A 107 -19.33 15.41 -27.11
C VAL A 107 -19.73 15.39 -25.63
N ARG A 108 -18.86 14.90 -24.74
CA ARG A 108 -19.09 14.89 -23.29
C ARG A 108 -19.23 16.30 -22.72
N GLY A 109 -18.43 17.24 -23.21
CA GLY A 109 -18.52 18.66 -22.84
C GLY A 109 -19.87 19.26 -23.20
N VAL A 110 -20.35 19.00 -24.42
CA VAL A 110 -21.66 19.47 -24.90
C VAL A 110 -22.80 18.86 -24.08
N GLN A 111 -22.75 17.55 -23.78
CA GLN A 111 -23.75 16.89 -22.92
C GLN A 111 -23.83 17.53 -21.53
N ARG A 112 -22.69 17.75 -20.87
CA ARG A 112 -22.64 18.43 -19.56
C ARG A 112 -23.16 19.86 -19.61
N MET A 113 -22.92 20.58 -20.71
CA MET A 113 -23.48 21.92 -20.90
C MET A 113 -24.99 21.88 -21.13
N ALA A 114 -25.51 20.86 -21.81
CA ALA A 114 -26.95 20.66 -21.98
C ALA A 114 -27.65 20.31 -20.65
N GLU A 115 -27.05 19.44 -19.84
CA GLU A 115 -27.52 19.11 -18.48
C GLU A 115 -27.57 20.36 -17.58
N LYS A 116 -26.56 21.23 -17.67
CA LYS A 116 -26.53 22.51 -16.93
C LYS A 116 -27.48 23.58 -17.48
N ARG A 117 -27.91 23.44 -18.74
CA ARG A 117 -28.86 24.37 -19.39
C ARG A 117 -30.31 24.00 -19.16
N VAL A 118 -30.62 22.87 -18.52
CA VAL A 118 -31.98 22.63 -18.03
C VAL A 118 -32.32 23.76 -17.06
N PRO A 119 -33.33 24.61 -17.37
CA PRO A 119 -33.72 25.65 -16.43
C PRO A 119 -34.17 24.93 -15.16
N GLN A 120 -33.56 25.28 -14.02
CA GLN A 120 -34.13 24.99 -12.71
C GLN A 120 -35.39 25.85 -12.56
N GLY A 121 -36.43 25.46 -13.28
CA GLY A 121 -37.75 26.05 -13.20
C GLY A 121 -38.32 25.79 -11.81
N LYS A 122 -39.04 26.79 -11.32
CA LYS A 122 -39.72 26.87 -10.01
C LYS A 122 -40.91 25.90 -9.91
N LEU A 123 -40.72 24.64 -10.30
CA LEU A 123 -41.77 23.61 -10.47
C LEU A 123 -41.38 22.23 -9.90
N THR A 124 -40.44 22.16 -8.96
CA THR A 124 -40.36 20.98 -8.07
C THR A 124 -41.20 21.28 -6.83
N GLY A 125 -42.46 20.89 -6.88
CA GLY A 125 -43.38 20.93 -5.74
C GLY A 125 -42.80 20.16 -4.55
N LYS A 126 -42.33 20.89 -3.55
CA LYS A 126 -42.22 20.45 -2.17
C LYS A 126 -42.69 21.61 -1.33
N GLU A 127 -43.98 21.60 -1.04
CA GLU A 127 -44.55 22.43 0.01
C GLU A 127 -43.81 22.14 1.31
N ASN A 128 -43.41 23.22 1.99
CA ASN A 128 -42.88 23.17 3.34
C ASN A 128 -43.95 22.53 4.24
N ILE A 129 -43.65 21.35 4.75
CA ILE A 129 -44.30 20.79 5.92
C ILE A 129 -43.64 21.49 7.12
N LEU A 130 -44.37 22.43 7.73
CA LEU A 130 -44.26 22.74 9.16
C LEU A 130 -45.24 21.82 9.90
#